data_AF-A0A9P6WUF3-F1
#
_entry.id   AF-A0A9P6WUF3-F1
#
_cell.length_a   1.000
_cell.length_b   1.000
_cell.length_c   1.000
_cell.angle_alpha   90.00
_cell.angle_beta   90.00
_cell.angle_gamma   90.00
#
_symmetry.space_group_name_H-M   'P 1'
#
loop_
_entity.id
_entity.type
_entity.pdbx_description
1 polymer ?
#
loop_
_entity_poly.entity_id
_entity_poly.type
_entity_poly.pdbx_seq_one_letter_code
_entity_poly.pdbx_strand_id
1 'polypeptide(L)'
;MGQSLLTLALDIAQQVVRTTLAEQPETVAAAVRDVLHINPSAGGQLRLWANPDDIELIRLHLADELKEGHWRVLADESIARGGCRAETPFGDIDATLQTRWRRVAASLGRNGPWEEPA
;
A
#
# COMPACT_ATOMS: atom_id res chain seq x y z
N MET A 1 -4.12 -29.31 12.68
CA MET A 1 -3.45 -29.42 11.37
C MET A 1 -3.75 -28.24 10.44
N GLY A 2 -5.00 -27.81 10.27
CA GLY A 2 -5.32 -26.66 9.39
C GLY A 2 -4.60 -25.35 9.75
N GLN A 3 -4.30 -25.15 11.04
CA GLN A 3 -3.67 -23.91 11.48
C GLN A 3 -2.21 -23.75 11.02
N SER A 4 -1.45 -24.85 10.98
CA SER A 4 -0.05 -24.86 10.55
C SER A 4 0.07 -24.71 9.03
N LEU A 5 -0.85 -25.32 8.28
CA LEU A 5 -0.93 -25.14 6.83
C LEU A 5 -1.27 -23.68 6.47
N LEU A 6 -2.19 -23.06 7.21
CA LEU A 6 -2.53 -21.65 7.01
C LEU A 6 -1.34 -20.73 7.33
N THR A 7 -0.57 -21.00 8.38
CA THR A 7 0.68 -20.26 8.64
C THR A 7 1.63 -20.37 7.46
N LEU A 8 1.94 -21.60 7.02
CA LEU A 8 2.87 -21.82 5.92
C LEU A 8 2.40 -21.14 4.63
N ALA A 9 1.10 -21.19 4.33
CA ALA A 9 0.54 -20.53 3.17
C ALA A 9 0.68 -18.99 3.25
N LEU A 10 0.48 -18.39 4.42
CA LEU A 10 0.69 -16.96 4.63
C LEU A 10 2.18 -16.60 4.51
N ASP A 11 3.09 -17.39 5.09
CA ASP A 11 4.54 -17.15 4.99
C ASP A 11 5.01 -17.20 3.53
N ILE A 12 4.55 -18.20 2.78
CA ILE A 12 4.85 -18.31 1.34
C ILE A 12 4.29 -17.11 0.57
N ALA A 13 3.04 -16.72 0.83
CA ALA A 13 2.44 -15.57 0.16
C ALA A 13 3.19 -14.26 0.49
N GLN A 14 3.67 -14.09 1.71
CA GLN A 14 4.46 -12.92 2.12
C GLN A 14 5.78 -12.88 1.34
N GLN A 15 6.45 -14.03 1.22
CA GLN A 15 7.68 -14.16 0.44
C GLN A 15 7.43 -13.83 -1.04
N VAL A 16 6.33 -14.33 -1.63
CA VAL A 16 5.97 -14.01 -3.01
C VAL A 16 5.71 -12.51 -3.19
N VAL A 17 4.93 -11.87 -2.31
CA VAL A 17 4.65 -10.43 -2.39
C VAL A 17 5.92 -9.61 -2.30
N ARG A 18 6.85 -9.99 -1.40
CA ARG A 18 8.16 -9.34 -1.28
C ARG A 18 8.98 -9.45 -2.56
N THR A 19 9.11 -10.66 -3.11
CA THR A 19 9.85 -10.89 -4.36
C THR A 19 9.22 -10.10 -5.50
N THR A 20 7.89 -10.12 -5.63
CA THR A 20 7.19 -9.35 -6.66
C THR A 20 7.42 -7.85 -6.53
N LEU A 21 7.36 -7.27 -5.32
CA LEU A 21 7.64 -5.84 -5.13
C LEU A 21 9.09 -5.47 -5.43
N ALA A 22 10.03 -6.39 -5.19
CA ALA A 22 11.44 -6.19 -5.52
C ALA A 22 11.72 -6.27 -7.03
N GLU A 23 11.09 -7.23 -7.71
CA GLU A 23 11.30 -7.49 -9.15
C GLU A 23 10.43 -6.62 -10.07
N GLN A 24 9.24 -6.22 -9.61
CA GLN A 24 8.23 -5.46 -10.35
C GLN A 24 7.72 -4.28 -9.50
N PRO A 25 8.57 -3.27 -9.25
CA PRO A 25 8.23 -2.15 -8.39
C PRO A 25 7.06 -1.30 -8.91
N GLU A 26 6.77 -1.35 -10.21
CA GLU A 26 5.62 -0.69 -10.84
C GLU A 26 4.26 -1.17 -10.28
N THR A 27 4.23 -2.35 -9.65
CA THR A 27 3.01 -2.87 -8.99
C THR A 27 2.52 -1.97 -7.85
N VAL A 28 3.36 -1.07 -7.31
CA VAL A 28 2.94 -0.03 -6.36
C VAL A 28 1.85 0.87 -6.93
N ALA A 29 1.86 1.13 -8.25
CA ALA A 29 0.87 1.99 -8.88
C ALA A 29 -0.55 1.41 -8.76
N ALA A 30 -0.70 0.09 -8.81
CA ALA A 30 -2.01 -0.55 -8.61
C ALA A 30 -2.51 -0.32 -7.18
N ALA A 31 -1.64 -0.51 -6.18
CA ALA A 31 -1.97 -0.29 -4.78
C ALA A 31 -2.36 1.17 -4.48
N VAL A 32 -1.63 2.13 -5.05
CA VAL A 32 -1.90 3.55 -4.87
C VAL A 32 -3.17 3.95 -5.62
N ARG A 33 -3.40 3.41 -6.81
CA ARG A 33 -4.61 3.67 -7.60
C ARG A 33 -5.88 3.35 -6.81
N ASP A 34 -5.90 2.24 -6.06
CA ASP A 34 -7.04 1.89 -5.20
C ASP A 34 -7.32 2.96 -4.14
N VAL A 35 -6.28 3.62 -3.63
CA VAL A 35 -6.41 4.72 -2.65
C VAL A 35 -6.89 6.01 -3.31
N LEU A 36 -6.39 6.34 -4.50
CA LEU A 36 -6.79 7.56 -5.22
C LEU A 36 -8.26 7.54 -5.64
N HIS A 37 -8.83 6.36 -5.90
CA HIS A 37 -10.24 6.19 -6.24
C HIS A 37 -11.19 6.33 -5.04
N ILE A 38 -10.68 6.52 -3.82
CA ILE A 38 -11.51 6.79 -2.64
C ILE A 38 -12.02 8.23 -2.74
N ASN A 39 -13.18 8.34 -3.39
CA ASN A 39 -14.03 9.49 -3.67
C ASN A 39 -13.56 10.88 -3.14
N PRO A 40 -12.89 11.69 -3.98
CA PRO A 40 -12.33 13.00 -3.60
C PRO A 40 -13.38 14.13 -3.58
N SER A 41 -14.63 13.86 -3.20
CA SER A 41 -15.67 14.92 -3.14
C SER A 41 -15.40 15.97 -2.05
N ALA A 42 -14.29 15.85 -1.30
CA ALA A 42 -13.85 16.87 -0.37
C ALA A 42 -13.08 17.96 -1.11
N GLY A 43 -13.64 19.18 -1.12
CA GLY A 43 -12.82 20.36 -1.39
C GLY A 43 -11.63 20.40 -0.43
N GLY A 44 -10.42 20.47 -0.98
CA GLY A 44 -9.17 20.48 -0.21
C GLY A 44 -8.02 19.81 -0.93
N GLN A 45 -6.80 20.08 -0.49
CA GLN A 45 -5.61 19.43 -1.02
C GLN A 45 -5.42 18.07 -0.36
N LEU A 46 -5.49 16.99 -1.13
CA LEU A 46 -5.25 15.63 -0.66
C LEU A 46 -3.75 15.34 -0.60
N ARG A 47 -3.31 14.53 0.36
CA ARG A 47 -1.90 14.19 0.54
C ARG A 47 -1.71 12.69 0.51
N LEU A 48 -0.72 12.25 -0.26
CA LEU A 48 -0.30 10.85 -0.37
C LEU A 48 1.15 10.75 0.09
N TRP A 49 1.42 9.97 1.14
CA TRP A 49 2.77 9.59 1.54
C TRP A 49 3.11 8.23 0.98
N ALA A 50 4.29 8.11 0.40
CA ALA A 50 4.83 6.85 -0.09
C ALA A 50 6.34 6.81 0.16
N ASN A 51 6.92 5.61 0.00
CA ASN A 51 8.36 5.45 0.03
C ASN A 51 9.03 6.32 -1.06
N PRO A 52 10.15 7.01 -0.77
CA PRO A 52 10.86 7.83 -1.76
C PRO A 52 11.16 7.10 -3.08
N ASP A 53 11.51 5.81 -3.01
CA ASP A 53 11.90 4.99 -4.16
C ASP A 53 10.73 4.70 -5.11
N ASP A 54 9.50 4.83 -4.62
CA ASP A 54 8.29 4.52 -5.39
C ASP A 54 7.60 5.79 -5.93
N ILE A 55 8.00 6.99 -5.49
CA ILE A 55 7.35 8.26 -5.86
C ILE A 55 7.39 8.50 -7.36
N GLU A 56 8.54 8.28 -8.00
CA GLU A 56 8.69 8.54 -9.42
C GLU A 56 7.85 7.56 -10.24
N LEU A 57 7.73 6.29 -9.82
CA LEU A 57 6.83 5.32 -10.43
C LEU A 57 5.35 5.73 -10.27
N ILE A 58 4.96 6.16 -9.07
CA ILE A 58 3.61 6.66 -8.79
C ILE A 58 3.28 7.84 -9.71
N ARG A 59 4.18 8.82 -9.83
CA ARG A 59 3.99 9.99 -10.69
C ARG A 59 3.94 9.62 -12.16
N LEU A 60 4.75 8.67 -12.59
CA LEU A 60 4.79 8.22 -13.98
C LEU A 60 3.49 7.49 -14.37
N HIS A 61 2.98 6.64 -13.49
CA HIS A 61 1.84 5.76 -13.80
C HIS A 61 0.47 6.32 -13.42
N LEU A 62 0.40 7.31 -12.52
CA LEU A 62 -0.85 7.84 -11.96
C LEU A 62 -0.97 9.37 -12.10
N ALA A 63 -0.26 9.97 -13.07
CA ALA A 63 -0.20 11.42 -13.22
C ALA A 63 -1.58 12.07 -13.36
N ASP A 64 -2.50 11.41 -14.07
CA ASP A 64 -3.82 11.93 -14.34
C ASP A 64 -4.73 11.79 -13.12
N GLU A 65 -4.76 10.63 -12.46
CA GLU A 65 -5.51 10.43 -11.21
C GLU A 65 -5.05 11.40 -10.10
N LEU A 66 -3.74 11.65 -10.00
CA LEU A 66 -3.18 12.60 -9.05
C LEU A 66 -3.64 14.04 -9.33
N LYS A 67 -3.72 14.43 -10.61
CA LYS A 67 -4.18 15.78 -11.01
C LYS A 67 -5.67 15.93 -10.78
N GLU A 68 -6.48 14.95 -11.18
CA GLU A 68 -7.93 14.96 -11.04
C GLU A 68 -8.37 15.10 -9.57
N GLY A 69 -7.69 14.39 -8.66
CA GLY A 69 -7.97 14.46 -7.22
C GLY A 69 -7.21 15.56 -6.46
N HIS A 70 -6.44 16.43 -7.14
CA HIS A 70 -5.58 17.44 -6.51
C HIS A 70 -4.64 16.85 -5.43
N TRP A 71 -4.10 15.65 -5.68
CA TRP A 71 -3.21 14.95 -4.77
C TRP A 71 -1.80 15.54 -4.79
N ARG A 72 -1.23 15.71 -3.59
CA ARG A 72 0.19 15.99 -3.39
C ARG A 72 0.89 14.74 -2.90
N VAL A 73 1.85 14.25 -3.68
CA VAL A 73 2.71 13.13 -3.30
C VAL A 73 3.88 13.64 -2.46
N LEU A 74 4.08 13.02 -1.30
CA LEU A 74 5.09 13.31 -0.29
C LEU A 74 5.90 12.05 0.00
N ALA A 75 7.17 12.24 0.33
CA ALA A 75 8.07 11.15 0.70
C ALA A 75 8.02 10.87 2.19
N ASP A 76 8.05 9.59 2.54
CA ASP A 76 8.15 9.10 3.91
C ASP A 76 8.98 7.80 3.92
N GLU A 77 10.16 7.86 4.53
CA GLU A 77 11.09 6.72 4.65
C GLU A 77 10.58 5.65 5.62
N SER A 78 9.63 5.96 6.50
CA SER A 78 9.02 4.98 7.40
C SER A 78 8.03 4.05 6.69
N ILE A 79 7.61 4.41 5.47
CA ILE A 79 6.72 3.58 4.66
C ILE A 79 7.58 2.60 3.86
N ALA A 80 7.35 1.30 4.07
CA ALA A 80 7.96 0.26 3.27
C ALA A 80 7.54 0.38 1.79
N ARG A 81 8.45 0.03 0.88
CA ARG A 81 8.19 0.01 -0.56
C ARG A 81 6.93 -0.80 -0.89
N GLY A 82 6.15 -0.31 -1.85
CA GLY A 82 4.85 -0.86 -2.23
C GLY A 82 3.68 -0.43 -1.34
N GLY A 83 3.93 0.32 -0.25
CA GLY A 83 2.92 0.87 0.64
C GLY A 83 2.67 2.37 0.44
N CYS A 84 1.53 2.86 0.90
CA CYS A 84 1.25 4.30 0.96
C CYS A 84 0.26 4.64 2.09
N ARG A 85 0.19 5.92 2.45
CA ARG A 85 -0.84 6.50 3.33
C ARG A 85 -1.46 7.68 2.62
N ALA A 86 -2.77 7.85 2.75
CA ALA A 86 -3.46 9.04 2.29
C ALA A 86 -4.05 9.81 3.48
N GLU A 87 -3.99 11.13 3.41
CA GLU A 87 -4.69 12.04 4.32
C GLU A 87 -5.73 12.78 3.50
N THR A 88 -6.97 12.66 3.96
CA THR A 88 -8.12 13.31 3.36
C THR A 88 -8.83 14.13 4.44
N PRO A 89 -9.69 15.09 4.07
CA PRO A 89 -10.50 15.82 5.05
C PRO A 89 -11.45 14.93 5.88
N PHE A 90 -11.72 13.70 5.44
CA PHE A 90 -12.56 12.73 6.16
C PHE A 90 -11.76 11.79 7.07
N GLY A 91 -10.43 11.89 7.04
CA GLY A 91 -9.52 11.06 7.83
C GLY A 91 -8.40 10.44 7.00
N ASP A 92 -7.57 9.69 7.73
CA ASP A 92 -6.40 9.04 7.18
C ASP A 92 -6.70 7.61 6.73
N ILE A 93 -6.20 7.27 5.55
CA ILE A 93 -6.29 5.95 4.97
C ILE A 93 -4.89 5.35 5.02
N ASP A 94 -4.74 4.34 5.88
CA ASP A 94 -3.55 3.51 5.92
C ASP A 94 -3.69 2.37 4.89
N ALA A 95 -2.89 2.46 3.83
CA ALA A 95 -2.73 1.45 2.78
C ALA A 95 -1.29 0.90 2.74
N THR A 96 -0.59 0.98 3.87
CA THR A 96 0.72 0.36 4.04
C THR A 96 0.62 -1.15 3.79
N LEU A 97 1.74 -1.76 3.39
CA LEU A 97 1.79 -3.19 3.12
C LEU A 97 1.43 -4.00 4.37
N GLN A 98 1.86 -3.53 5.54
CA GLN A 98 1.56 -4.06 6.86
C GLN A 98 0.05 -4.08 7.13
N THR A 99 -0.65 -2.97 6.87
CA THR A 99 -2.10 -2.87 7.10
C THR A 99 -2.89 -3.69 6.09
N ARG A 100 -2.49 -3.70 4.81
CA ARG A 100 -3.13 -4.54 3.79
C ARG A 100 -2.96 -6.03 4.08
N TRP A 101 -1.75 -6.45 4.45
CA TRP A 101 -1.46 -7.83 4.86
C TRP A 101 -2.32 -8.27 6.03
N ARG A 102 -2.42 -7.43 7.06
CA ARG A 102 -3.25 -7.69 8.24
C ARG A 102 -4.72 -7.90 7.88
N ARG A 103 -5.26 -7.12 6.93
CA ARG A 103 -6.65 -7.30 6.45
C ARG A 103 -6.85 -8.66 5.78
N VAL A 104 -5.90 -9.09 4.93
CA VAL A 104 -5.95 -10.42 4.28
C VAL A 104 -5.83 -11.54 5.31
N ALA A 105 -4.85 -11.47 6.20
CA ALA A 105 -4.69 -12.45 7.28
C ALA A 105 -5.96 -12.53 8.15
N ALA A 106 -6.55 -11.38 8.51
CA ALA A 106 -7.72 -11.31 9.37
C ALA A 106 -8.95 -11.96 8.73
N SER A 107 -9.13 -11.81 7.41
CA SER A 107 -10.20 -12.52 6.68
C SER A 107 -10.08 -14.05 6.74
N LEU A 108 -8.88 -14.56 7.02
CA LEU A 108 -8.59 -15.99 7.21
C LEU A 108 -8.54 -16.40 8.69
N GLY A 109 -8.96 -15.52 9.61
CA GLY A 109 -8.93 -15.76 11.06
C GLY A 109 -7.55 -15.63 11.70
N ARG A 110 -6.62 -14.90 11.07
CA ARG A 110 -5.25 -14.67 11.57
C ARG A 110 -4.95 -13.19 11.75
N ASN A 111 -4.24 -12.84 12.82
CA ASN A 111 -3.67 -11.49 12.99
C ASN A 111 -2.15 -11.60 13.01
N GLY A 112 -1.56 -11.94 11.87
CA GLY A 112 -0.10 -12.00 11.70
C GLY A 112 0.45 -10.64 11.27
N PRO A 113 1.57 -10.15 11.85
CA PRO A 113 2.25 -8.96 11.36
C PRO A 113 2.84 -9.22 9.97
N TRP A 114 3.04 -8.14 9.21
CA TRP A 114 3.98 -8.18 8.10
C TRP A 114 5.38 -8.06 8.69
N GLU A 115 6.21 -9.07 8.46
CA GLU A 115 7.61 -9.06 8.90
C GLU A 115 8.47 -8.34 7.85
N GLU A 116 9.15 -7.28 8.27
CA GLU A 116 10.24 -6.66 7.52
C GLU A 116 11.50 -7.53 7.67
N PRO A 117 12.31 -7.70 6.60
CA PRO A 117 13.53 -8.49 6.73
C PRO A 117 14.49 -7.86 7.75
N ALA A 118 15.13 -8.72 8.54
CA ALA A 118 16.31 -8.36 9.32
C ALA A 118 17.50 -8.00 8.41
#